data_AF-A0AAW5UKP1-F1
#
_entry.id   AF-A0AAW5UKP1-F1
#
_cell.length_a   1.000
_cell.length_b   1.000
_cell.length_c   1.000
_cell.angle_alpha   90.00
_cell.angle_beta   90.00
_cell.angle_gamma   90.00
#
_symmetry.space_group_name_H-M   'P 1'
#
loop_
_entity.id
_entity.type
_entity.pdbx_description
1 polymer ?
#
loop_
_entity_poly.entity_id
_entity_poly.type
_entity_poly.pdbx_seq_one_letter_code
_entity_poly.pdbx_strand_id
1 'polypeptide(L)'
;MTTPEIEELKSLVEQKYGKILATTTDFEEFSLYLEKKASGTISPSTLKRLYGYVSDNHKPRMVTLDVLSQYIGHRNYMEFTHWLKTSTKYNSSFFKANQLVSSDLQEGSLVSIGWSPNRLLQLRYLGDSTYEIEKSENSKLQPGDRFVTGCFIKEQPLFLPYIERGGERTASFVAGRNGGLTVISINEK
;
A
#
# COMPACT_ATOMS: atom_id res chain seq x y z
N MET A 1 -13.42 5.59 14.00
CA MET A 1 -11.97 5.59 13.70
C MET A 1 -11.51 4.14 13.67
N THR A 2 -10.94 3.68 12.55
CA THR A 2 -10.47 2.29 12.38
C THR A 2 -9.00 2.17 12.81
N THR A 3 -8.61 1.03 13.37
CA THR A 3 -7.20 0.73 13.72
C THR A 3 -6.65 -0.32 12.75
N PRO A 4 -5.32 -0.45 12.59
CA PRO A 4 -4.73 -1.49 11.74
C PRO A 4 -5.23 -2.91 12.07
N GLU A 5 -5.48 -3.21 13.34
CA GLU A 5 -6.04 -4.50 13.77
C GLU A 5 -7.49 -4.68 13.29
N ILE A 6 -8.29 -3.61 13.25
CA ILE A 6 -9.65 -3.67 12.70
C ILE A 6 -9.61 -3.90 11.19
N GLU A 7 -8.70 -3.27 10.46
CA GLU A 7 -8.55 -3.51 9.03
C GLU A 7 -8.08 -4.94 8.72
N GLU A 8 -7.13 -5.46 9.51
CA GLU A 8 -6.71 -6.86 9.39
C GLU A 8 -7.85 -7.83 9.73
N LEU A 9 -8.66 -7.54 10.74
CA LEU A 9 -9.85 -8.32 11.07
C LEU A 9 -10.82 -8.39 9.89
N LYS A 10 -11.11 -7.24 9.24
CA LYS A 10 -11.97 -7.20 8.05
C LYS A 10 -11.41 -8.05 6.92
N SER A 11 -10.11 -7.91 6.64
CA SER A 11 -9.42 -8.66 5.59
C SER A 11 -9.52 -10.18 5.81
N LEU A 12 -9.26 -10.65 7.04
CA LEU A 12 -9.35 -12.08 7.39
C LEU A 12 -10.81 -12.58 7.37
N VAL A 13 -11.77 -11.74 7.74
CA VAL A 13 -13.20 -12.05 7.62
C VAL A 13 -13.58 -12.25 6.15
N GLU A 14 -13.21 -11.35 5.26
CA GLU A 14 -13.48 -11.46 3.82
C GLU A 14 -12.77 -12.67 3.20
N GLN A 15 -11.52 -12.94 3.62
CA GLN A 15 -10.78 -14.13 3.19
C GLN A 15 -11.50 -15.42 3.61
N LYS A 16 -11.99 -15.50 4.84
CA LYS A 16 -12.74 -16.66 5.33
C LYS A 16 -14.11 -16.80 4.70
N TYR A 17 -14.78 -15.67 4.44
CA TYR A 17 -16.08 -15.65 3.79
C TYR A 17 -15.98 -15.97 2.30
N GLY A 18 -14.84 -15.66 1.67
CA GLY A 18 -14.58 -15.88 0.25
C GLY A 18 -15.13 -14.78 -0.67
N LYS A 19 -15.57 -13.65 -0.10
CA LYS A 19 -16.18 -12.53 -0.83
C LYS A 19 -15.87 -11.20 -0.13
N ILE A 20 -15.63 -10.17 -0.92
CA ILE A 20 -15.42 -8.78 -0.46
C ILE A 20 -16.79 -8.16 -0.08
N LEU A 21 -16.85 -7.42 1.02
CA LEU A 21 -18.05 -6.74 1.49
C LEU A 21 -18.03 -5.26 1.08
N ALA A 22 -18.59 -4.95 -0.09
CA ALA A 22 -18.53 -3.59 -0.64
C ALA A 22 -19.91 -2.97 -0.91
N THR A 23 -20.96 -3.78 -1.01
CA THR A 23 -22.32 -3.32 -1.37
C THR A 23 -23.32 -3.59 -0.26
N THR A 24 -24.47 -2.91 -0.31
CA THR A 24 -25.57 -3.14 0.64
C THR A 24 -25.99 -4.61 0.72
N THR A 25 -26.11 -5.27 -0.44
CA THR A 25 -26.46 -6.69 -0.53
C THR A 25 -25.41 -7.57 0.15
N ASP A 26 -24.11 -7.28 -0.02
CA ASP A 26 -23.05 -8.06 0.62
C ASP A 26 -23.15 -8.01 2.14
N PHE A 27 -23.45 -6.84 2.72
CA PHE A 27 -23.61 -6.69 4.16
C PHE A 27 -24.86 -7.42 4.69
N GLU A 28 -25.93 -7.49 3.90
CA GLU A 28 -27.15 -8.22 4.26
C GLU A 28 -26.92 -9.74 4.21
N GLU A 29 -26.34 -10.23 3.12
CA GLU A 29 -25.97 -11.63 2.96
C GLU A 29 -25.00 -12.09 4.06
N PHE A 30 -23.98 -11.28 4.35
CA PHE A 30 -23.00 -11.60 5.37
C PHE A 30 -23.58 -11.56 6.78
N SER A 31 -24.45 -10.59 7.08
CA SER A 31 -25.18 -10.54 8.36
C SER A 31 -25.99 -11.83 8.58
N LEU A 32 -26.74 -12.27 7.57
CA LEU A 32 -27.52 -13.52 7.63
C LEU A 32 -26.62 -14.76 7.73
N TYR A 33 -25.49 -14.73 7.05
CA TYR A 33 -24.51 -15.80 7.09
C TYR A 33 -23.88 -15.95 8.48
N LEU A 34 -23.49 -14.83 9.11
CA LEU A 34 -22.94 -14.81 10.46
C LEU A 34 -23.92 -15.36 11.49
N GLU A 35 -25.20 -14.99 11.41
CA GLU A 35 -26.24 -15.48 12.31
C GLU A 35 -26.34 -17.03 12.32
N LYS A 36 -26.06 -17.67 11.17
CA LYS A 36 -26.10 -19.14 11.04
C LYS A 36 -24.81 -19.85 11.48
N LYS A 37 -23.69 -19.12 11.63
CA LYS A 37 -22.34 -19.72 11.77
C LYS A 37 -21.54 -19.24 12.98
N ALA A 38 -21.83 -18.05 13.51
CA ALA A 38 -21.13 -17.45 14.64
C ALA A 38 -22.02 -17.42 15.88
N SER A 39 -21.42 -17.25 17.06
CA SER A 39 -22.14 -17.17 18.35
C SER A 39 -22.81 -15.81 18.60
N GLY A 40 -23.08 -15.02 17.56
CA GLY A 40 -23.69 -13.70 17.69
C GLY A 40 -24.17 -13.13 16.37
N THR A 41 -24.95 -12.06 16.46
CA THR A 41 -25.53 -11.36 15.31
C THR A 41 -24.94 -9.96 15.18
N ILE A 42 -24.71 -9.55 13.92
CA ILE A 42 -24.27 -8.18 13.61
C ILE A 42 -25.18 -7.67 12.51
N SER A 43 -25.92 -6.59 12.78
CA SER A 43 -26.82 -6.02 11.77
C SER A 43 -26.05 -5.51 10.54
N PRO A 44 -26.69 -5.49 9.35
CA PRO A 44 -26.08 -4.93 8.14
C PRO A 44 -25.67 -3.46 8.33
N SER A 45 -26.45 -2.68 9.08
CA SER A 45 -26.12 -1.28 9.39
C SER A 45 -24.85 -1.14 10.23
N THR A 46 -24.60 -2.07 11.15
CA THR A 46 -23.36 -2.09 11.95
C THR A 46 -22.15 -2.44 11.08
N LEU A 47 -22.30 -3.42 10.18
CA LEU A 47 -21.25 -3.78 9.21
C LEU A 47 -20.93 -2.62 8.27
N LYS A 48 -21.95 -1.96 7.70
CA LYS A 48 -21.77 -0.79 6.82
C LYS A 48 -20.95 0.32 7.48
N ARG A 49 -21.19 0.60 8.76
CA ARG A 49 -20.42 1.60 9.52
C ARG A 49 -19.00 1.13 9.81
N LEU A 50 -18.83 -0.15 10.18
CA LEU A 50 -17.52 -0.74 10.43
C LEU A 50 -16.63 -0.68 9.17
N TYR A 51 -17.19 -1.01 8.01
CA TYR A 51 -16.50 -1.01 6.71
C TYR A 51 -16.40 0.37 6.07
N GLY A 52 -16.91 1.43 6.72
CA GLY A 52 -16.84 2.79 6.20
C GLY A 52 -17.75 3.05 4.99
N TYR A 53 -18.68 2.13 4.68
CA TYR A 53 -19.71 2.32 3.64
C TYR A 53 -20.68 3.46 4.03
N VAL A 54 -20.91 3.66 5.33
CA VAL A 54 -21.61 4.83 5.88
C VAL A 54 -20.70 5.53 6.87
N SER A 55 -20.58 6.84 6.75
CA SER A 55 -19.83 7.68 7.69
C SER A 55 -20.39 7.52 9.11
N ASP A 56 -19.55 7.05 10.03
CA ASP A 56 -19.85 6.98 11.45
C ASP A 56 -18.63 7.39 12.27
N ASN A 57 -18.81 8.36 13.16
CA ASN A 57 -17.74 8.85 14.04
C ASN A 57 -17.61 8.01 15.32
N HIS A 58 -18.50 7.05 15.56
CA HIS A 58 -18.43 6.19 16.75
C HIS A 58 -17.37 5.11 16.63
N LYS A 59 -16.77 4.76 17.77
CA LYS A 59 -15.89 3.59 17.86
C LYS A 59 -16.72 2.31 17.73
N PRO A 60 -16.29 1.32 16.95
CA PRO A 60 -16.95 0.02 16.90
C PRO A 60 -17.11 -0.56 18.31
N ARG A 61 -18.28 -1.14 18.58
CA ARG A 61 -18.53 -1.78 19.86
C ARG A 61 -17.66 -3.03 19.97
N MET A 62 -17.07 -3.27 21.15
CA MET A 62 -16.26 -4.47 21.41
C MET A 62 -17.01 -5.76 21.07
N VAL A 63 -18.31 -5.83 21.39
CA VAL A 63 -19.16 -6.99 21.06
C VAL A 63 -19.16 -7.30 19.55
N THR A 64 -19.20 -6.27 18.70
CA THR A 64 -19.15 -6.45 17.24
C THR A 64 -17.80 -7.03 16.81
N LEU A 65 -16.71 -6.54 17.39
CA LEU A 65 -15.37 -7.04 17.11
C LEU A 65 -15.18 -8.47 17.60
N ASP A 66 -15.72 -8.80 18.79
CA ASP A 66 -15.66 -10.14 19.35
C ASP A 66 -16.37 -11.17 18.46
N VAL A 67 -17.56 -10.85 17.94
CA VAL A 67 -18.30 -11.75 17.04
C VAL A 67 -17.51 -12.00 15.74
N LEU A 68 -16.87 -10.98 15.17
CA LEU A 68 -16.04 -11.14 13.98
C LEU A 68 -14.76 -11.93 14.27
N SER A 69 -14.11 -11.69 15.42
CA SER A 69 -12.94 -12.46 15.85
C SER A 69 -13.28 -13.92 16.10
N GLN A 70 -14.44 -14.21 16.70
CA GLN A 70 -14.97 -15.57 16.84
C GLN A 70 -15.26 -16.21 15.50
N TYR A 71 -15.84 -15.45 14.57
CA TYR A 71 -16.06 -15.94 13.22
C TYR A 71 -14.76 -16.36 12.55
N ILE A 72 -13.64 -15.64 12.71
CA ILE A 72 -12.34 -16.05 12.16
C ILE A 72 -11.56 -17.07 13.02
N GLY A 73 -12.09 -17.46 14.19
CA GLY A 73 -11.58 -18.56 15.00
C GLY A 73 -10.84 -18.17 16.29
N HIS A 74 -10.86 -16.89 16.68
CA HIS A 74 -10.31 -16.41 17.96
C HIS A 74 -11.42 -16.27 19.02
N ARG A 75 -11.11 -16.42 20.30
CA ARG A 75 -12.12 -16.35 21.37
C ARG A 75 -12.82 -15.00 21.44
N ASN A 76 -12.06 -13.93 21.24
CA ASN A 76 -12.52 -12.54 21.27
C ASN A 76 -11.50 -11.62 20.57
N TYR A 77 -11.84 -10.34 20.48
CA TYR A 77 -10.99 -9.36 19.81
C TYR A 77 -9.65 -9.16 20.53
N MET A 78 -9.61 -9.23 21.87
CA MET A 78 -8.37 -9.07 22.63
C MET A 78 -7.36 -10.18 22.28
N GLU A 79 -7.78 -11.45 22.25
CA GLU A 79 -6.92 -12.57 21.88
C GLU A 79 -6.44 -12.45 20.43
N PHE A 80 -7.31 -12.02 19.52
CA PHE A 80 -6.93 -11.74 18.14
C PHE A 80 -5.82 -10.67 18.06
N THR A 81 -5.95 -9.55 18.76
CA THR A 81 -4.90 -8.51 18.78
C THR A 81 -3.60 -8.97 19.42
N HIS A 82 -3.67 -9.85 20.42
CA HIS A 82 -2.46 -10.44 21.01
C HIS A 82 -1.76 -11.36 20.00
N TRP A 83 -2.53 -12.20 19.31
CA TRP A 83 -2.02 -13.07 18.26
C TRP A 83 -1.35 -12.28 17.12
N LEU A 84 -1.93 -11.15 16.69
CA LEU A 84 -1.32 -10.28 15.68
C LEU A 84 0.08 -9.79 16.10
N LYS A 85 0.26 -9.46 17.38
CA LYS A 85 1.55 -8.95 17.91
C LYS A 85 2.61 -10.03 18.06
N THR A 86 2.21 -11.28 18.29
CA THR A 86 3.15 -12.40 18.49
C THR A 86 3.40 -13.21 17.23
N SER A 87 2.59 -13.02 16.19
CA SER A 87 2.66 -13.78 14.94
C SER A 87 3.80 -13.30 14.05
N THR A 88 4.70 -14.21 13.68
CA THR A 88 5.83 -13.92 12.79
C THR A 88 5.41 -13.55 11.36
N LYS A 89 4.17 -13.85 10.98
CA LYS A 89 3.59 -13.50 9.68
C LYS A 89 3.51 -11.98 9.45
N TYR A 90 3.41 -11.20 10.53
CA TYR A 90 3.16 -9.75 10.46
C TYR A 90 4.35 -8.90 10.96
N ASN A 91 5.50 -9.53 11.23
CA ASN A 91 6.67 -8.81 11.68
C ASN A 91 7.24 -7.93 10.56
N SER A 92 7.43 -6.64 10.84
CA SER A 92 8.27 -5.79 10.02
C SER A 92 9.72 -6.30 10.10
N SER A 93 10.25 -6.81 9.00
CA SER A 93 11.64 -7.22 8.90
C SER A 93 12.46 -6.19 8.12
N PHE A 94 13.68 -5.92 8.58
CA PHE A 94 14.68 -5.30 7.72
C PHE A 94 14.92 -6.23 6.52
N PHE A 95 14.72 -5.72 5.30
CA PHE A 95 15.03 -6.47 4.09
C PHE A 95 16.26 -5.87 3.42
N LYS A 96 17.20 -6.73 3.02
CA LYS A 96 18.36 -6.33 2.23
C LYS A 96 17.96 -6.28 0.76
N ALA A 97 17.46 -5.14 0.30
CA ALA A 97 17.34 -4.88 -1.13
C ALA A 97 18.55 -4.08 -1.63
N ASN A 98 18.93 -4.31 -2.88
CA ASN A 98 19.84 -3.39 -3.57
C ASN A 98 19.11 -2.05 -3.72
N GLN A 99 19.56 -1.04 -2.99
CA GLN A 99 18.94 0.28 -2.93
C GLN A 99 19.98 1.37 -3.19
N LEU A 100 19.51 2.45 -3.82
CA LEU A 100 20.24 3.68 -3.95
C LEU A 100 19.54 4.75 -3.12
N VAL A 101 20.21 5.32 -2.12
CA VAL A 101 19.67 6.39 -1.28
C VAL A 101 20.16 7.74 -1.81
N SER A 102 19.25 8.70 -1.97
CA SER A 102 19.57 10.00 -2.59
C SER A 102 20.55 10.83 -1.76
N SER A 103 20.52 10.70 -0.43
CA SER A 103 21.46 11.38 0.47
C SER A 103 22.91 10.96 0.28
N ASP A 104 23.14 9.80 -0.34
CA ASP A 104 24.49 9.25 -0.55
C ASP A 104 25.07 9.69 -1.90
N LEU A 105 24.29 10.42 -2.72
CA LEU A 105 24.71 10.91 -4.02
C LEU A 105 25.28 12.32 -3.93
N GLN A 106 26.29 12.59 -4.77
CA GLN A 106 26.78 13.94 -5.01
C GLN A 106 25.98 14.61 -6.12
N GLU A 107 25.69 15.91 -5.98
CA GLU A 107 25.05 16.69 -7.03
C GLU A 107 25.77 16.54 -8.37
N GLY A 108 24.99 16.41 -9.44
CA GLY A 108 25.49 16.12 -10.78
C GLY A 108 25.74 14.63 -11.07
N SER A 109 25.57 13.72 -10.10
CA SER A 109 25.63 12.27 -10.35
C SER A 109 24.58 11.85 -11.38
N LEU A 110 24.96 10.92 -12.25
CA LEU A 110 24.05 10.32 -13.22
C LEU A 110 23.56 8.98 -12.69
N VAL A 111 22.23 8.81 -12.67
CA VAL A 111 21.56 7.59 -12.20
C VAL A 111 20.75 7.00 -13.34
N SER A 112 20.95 5.72 -13.64
CA SER A 112 20.10 4.96 -14.55
C SER A 112 19.07 4.17 -13.76
N ILE A 113 17.80 4.28 -14.14
CA ILE A 113 16.73 3.42 -13.64
C ILE A 113 15.96 2.78 -14.80
N GLY A 114 15.48 1.56 -14.60
CA GLY A 114 14.73 0.84 -15.65
C GLY A 114 13.73 -0.15 -15.09
N TRP A 115 12.70 -0.45 -15.88
CA TRP A 115 11.63 -1.40 -15.53
C TRP A 115 10.93 -1.99 -16.75
N SER A 116 10.21 -3.08 -16.54
CA SER A 116 9.53 -3.83 -17.59
C SER A 116 8.24 -3.15 -18.10
N PRO A 117 7.84 -3.38 -19.37
CA PRO A 117 8.72 -3.74 -20.48
C PRO A 117 9.55 -2.54 -20.96
N ASN A 118 10.85 -2.78 -21.18
CA ASN A 118 11.79 -1.95 -21.95
C ASN A 118 11.82 -0.45 -21.63
N ARG A 119 11.59 -0.03 -20.38
CA ARG A 119 11.72 1.37 -19.97
C ARG A 119 13.06 1.61 -19.32
N LEU A 120 13.72 2.67 -19.77
CA LEU A 120 15.00 3.11 -19.23
C LEU A 120 14.99 4.64 -19.14
N LEU A 121 15.44 5.15 -18.01
CA LEU A 121 15.66 6.59 -17.78
C LEU A 121 17.10 6.81 -17.34
N GLN A 122 17.70 7.88 -17.85
CA GLN A 122 18.91 8.48 -17.30
C GLN A 122 18.52 9.76 -16.57
N LEU A 123 18.90 9.85 -15.32
CA LEU A 123 18.55 10.92 -14.40
C LEU A 123 19.83 11.65 -13.98
N ARG A 124 19.76 12.96 -13.86
CA ARG A 124 20.78 13.76 -13.18
C ARG A 124 20.28 14.15 -11.80
N TYR A 125 21.08 13.84 -10.78
CA TYR A 125 20.80 14.26 -9.42
C TYR A 125 21.11 15.76 -9.27
N LEU A 126 20.15 16.53 -8.76
CA LEU A 126 20.26 17.98 -8.58
C LEU A 126 20.45 18.40 -7.12
N GLY A 127 20.57 17.45 -6.19
CA GLY A 127 20.55 17.74 -4.75
C GLY A 127 19.15 17.61 -4.16
N ASP A 128 19.06 17.59 -2.83
CA ASP A 128 17.78 17.55 -2.08
C ASP A 128 16.78 16.49 -2.60
N SER A 129 17.26 15.28 -2.91
CA SER A 129 16.42 14.20 -3.45
C SER A 129 15.72 14.52 -4.78
N THR A 130 16.17 15.57 -5.49
CA THR A 130 15.61 16.04 -6.74
C THR A 130 16.38 15.46 -7.93
N TYR A 131 15.65 14.96 -8.91
CA TYR A 131 16.19 14.38 -10.13
C TYR A 131 15.58 15.06 -11.36
N GLU A 132 16.42 15.32 -12.35
CA GLU A 132 16.00 15.74 -13.69
C GLU A 132 16.25 14.63 -14.69
N ILE A 133 15.31 14.39 -15.59
CA ILE A 133 15.46 13.38 -16.63
C ILE A 133 16.33 13.93 -17.75
N GLU A 134 17.47 13.29 -18.00
CA GLU A 134 18.32 13.61 -19.14
C GLU A 134 17.93 12.82 -20.38
N LYS A 135 17.61 11.53 -20.22
CA LYS A 135 17.20 10.64 -21.32
C LYS A 135 16.04 9.76 -20.90
N SER A 136 15.16 9.49 -21.85
CA SER A 136 13.98 8.65 -21.64
C SER A 136 13.74 7.73 -22.83
N GLU A 137 13.60 6.43 -22.54
CA GLU A 137 13.31 5.41 -23.52
C GLU A 137 12.03 4.66 -23.11
N ASN A 138 11.05 4.64 -24.02
CA ASN A 138 9.76 3.94 -23.89
C ASN A 138 8.92 4.29 -22.64
N SER A 139 9.20 5.44 -22.01
CA SER A 139 8.50 5.94 -20.82
C SER A 139 7.56 7.10 -21.16
N LYS A 140 6.59 7.36 -20.28
CA LYS A 140 5.73 8.56 -20.33
C LYS A 140 6.44 9.83 -19.83
N LEU A 141 7.53 9.62 -19.11
CA LEU A 141 8.39 10.67 -18.59
C LEU A 141 9.32 11.16 -19.71
N GLN A 142 9.62 12.45 -19.74
CA GLN A 142 10.28 13.13 -20.84
C GLN A 142 11.57 13.80 -20.37
N PRO A 143 12.58 13.97 -21.24
CA PRO A 143 13.74 14.80 -20.92
C PRO A 143 13.32 16.19 -20.44
N GLY A 144 13.95 16.68 -19.37
CA GLY A 144 13.61 17.93 -18.69
C GLY A 144 12.54 17.82 -17.60
N ASP A 145 11.81 16.70 -17.50
CA ASP A 145 10.93 16.44 -16.35
C ASP A 145 11.76 16.36 -15.06
N ARG A 146 11.18 16.83 -13.96
CA ARG A 146 11.78 16.71 -12.63
C ARG A 146 10.86 15.99 -11.65
N PHE A 147 11.46 15.26 -10.72
CA PHE A 147 10.72 14.63 -9.61
C PHE A 147 11.60 14.51 -8.37
N VAL A 148 10.95 14.25 -7.24
CA VAL A 148 11.62 14.05 -5.95
C VAL A 148 11.39 12.62 -5.48
N THR A 149 12.46 11.94 -5.07
CA THR A 149 12.41 10.65 -4.38
C THR A 149 13.63 10.50 -3.49
N GLY A 150 13.48 9.96 -2.29
CA GLY A 150 14.60 9.77 -1.35
C GLY A 150 15.42 8.49 -1.59
N CYS A 151 14.87 7.52 -2.32
CA CYS A 151 15.59 6.31 -2.69
C CYS A 151 15.00 5.62 -3.93
N PHE A 152 15.78 4.72 -4.50
CA PHE A 152 15.36 3.73 -5.49
C PHE A 152 15.64 2.35 -4.92
N ILE A 153 14.64 1.47 -4.93
CA ILE A 153 14.76 0.13 -4.36
C ILE A 153 14.49 -0.89 -5.47
N LYS A 154 15.43 -1.79 -5.71
CA LYS A 154 15.29 -2.82 -6.74
C LYS A 154 14.10 -3.72 -6.44
N GLU A 155 13.38 -4.13 -7.49
CA GLU A 155 12.15 -4.94 -7.47
C GLU A 155 10.95 -4.29 -6.77
N GLN A 156 11.07 -3.03 -6.35
CA GLN A 156 9.95 -2.27 -5.80
C GLN A 156 9.46 -1.21 -6.81
N PRO A 157 8.15 -0.93 -6.87
CA PRO A 157 7.64 0.19 -7.65
C PRO A 157 8.16 1.52 -7.10
N LEU A 158 8.43 2.46 -8.00
CA LEU A 158 8.77 3.83 -7.63
C LEU A 158 7.49 4.68 -7.69
N PHE A 159 7.02 5.13 -6.54
CA PHE A 159 5.88 6.03 -6.43
C PHE A 159 6.37 7.48 -6.41
N LEU A 160 5.90 8.27 -7.36
CA LEU A 160 6.21 9.68 -7.48
C LEU A 160 4.92 10.47 -7.23
N PRO A 161 4.88 11.35 -6.21
CA PRO A 161 3.66 12.09 -5.89
C PRO A 161 3.24 13.01 -7.03
N TYR A 162 4.20 13.52 -7.80
CA TYR A 162 4.02 14.33 -9.01
C TYR A 162 5.29 14.30 -9.86
N ILE A 163 5.17 14.77 -11.10
CA ILE A 163 6.27 15.14 -11.98
C ILE A 163 6.14 16.63 -12.27
N GLU A 164 7.23 17.39 -12.18
CA GLU A 164 7.29 18.79 -12.61
C GLU A 164 7.64 18.84 -14.09
N ARG A 165 6.73 19.40 -14.90
CA ARG A 165 6.86 19.53 -16.34
C ARG A 165 6.36 20.91 -16.78
N GLY A 166 7.23 21.70 -17.41
CA GLY A 166 6.85 23.03 -17.92
C GLY A 166 6.35 24.00 -16.84
N GLY A 167 6.80 23.85 -15.59
CA GLY A 167 6.35 24.67 -14.46
C GLY A 167 5.08 24.18 -13.77
N GLU A 168 4.45 23.11 -14.25
CA GLU A 168 3.26 22.51 -13.64
C GLU A 168 3.56 21.13 -13.03
N ARG A 169 2.70 20.68 -12.11
CA ARG A 169 2.78 19.35 -11.49
C ARG A 169 1.74 18.41 -12.08
N THR A 170 2.17 17.23 -12.51
CA THR A 170 1.26 16.17 -12.96
C THR A 170 0.55 15.49 -11.78
N ALA A 171 -0.46 14.68 -12.10
CA ALA A 171 -0.94 13.64 -11.16
C ALA A 171 0.18 12.66 -10.79
N SER A 172 -0.02 11.91 -9.70
CA SER A 172 0.95 10.92 -9.23
C SER A 172 1.27 9.86 -10.27
N PHE A 173 2.53 9.48 -10.34
CA PHE A 173 3.06 8.52 -11.28
C PHE A 173 3.64 7.32 -10.54
N VAL A 174 3.55 6.14 -11.15
CA VAL A 174 4.19 4.93 -10.61
C VAL A 174 5.01 4.26 -11.71
N ALA A 175 6.32 4.18 -11.49
CA ALA A 175 7.23 3.42 -12.33
C ALA A 175 7.30 1.98 -11.82
N GLY A 176 7.38 1.01 -12.73
CA GLY A 176 7.48 -0.40 -12.34
C GLY A 176 6.28 -0.92 -11.54
N ARG A 177 5.04 -0.44 -11.79
CA ARG A 177 3.83 -0.87 -11.04
C ARG A 177 3.73 -2.39 -10.90
N ASN A 178 4.07 -3.12 -11.96
CA ASN A 178 4.07 -4.58 -12.00
C ASN A 178 5.52 -5.07 -12.12
N GLY A 179 6.16 -5.42 -11.00
CA GLY A 179 7.52 -5.99 -10.97
C GLY A 179 8.65 -5.04 -10.54
N GLY A 180 8.35 -3.78 -10.27
CA GLY A 180 9.29 -2.81 -9.72
C GLY A 180 10.40 -2.35 -10.67
N LEU A 181 11.40 -1.67 -10.09
CA LEU A 181 12.62 -1.27 -10.79
C LEU A 181 13.55 -2.47 -10.98
N THR A 182 13.94 -2.76 -12.22
CA THR A 182 14.84 -3.87 -12.55
C THR A 182 16.29 -3.42 -12.74
N VAL A 183 16.50 -2.14 -13.06
CA VAL A 183 17.82 -1.51 -13.22
C VAL A 183 17.91 -0.33 -12.26
N ILE A 184 19.02 -0.27 -11.51
CA ILE A 184 19.43 0.88 -10.68
C ILE A 184 20.96 0.89 -10.73
N SER A 185 21.56 1.95 -11.27
CA SER A 185 23.01 2.13 -11.28
C SER A 185 23.39 3.60 -11.26
N ILE A 186 24.55 3.91 -10.68
CA ILE A 186 25.21 5.20 -10.83
C ILE A 186 26.16 5.06 -12.03
N ASN A 187 26.09 5.99 -12.97
CA ASN A 187 27.04 6.04 -14.08
C ASN A 187 28.14 7.03 -13.71
N GLU A 188 29.39 6.61 -13.85
CA GLU A 188 30.53 7.53 -13.77
C GLU A 188 30.51 8.48 -14.99
N LYS A 189 30.95 9.72 -14.78
CA LYS A 189 31.05 10.75 -15.82
C LYS A 189 32.08 10.39 -16.89
#